data_AF-A0A497AVG9-F1
#
_entry.id   AF-A0A497AVG9-F1
#
_cell.length_a   1.000
_cell.length_b   1.000
_cell.length_c   1.000
_cell.angle_alpha   90.00
_cell.angle_beta   90.00
_cell.angle_gamma   90.00
#
_symmetry.space_group_name_H-M   'P 1'
#
loop_
_entity.id
_entity.type
_entity.pdbx_description
1 polymer ?
#
loop_
_entity_poly.entity_id
_entity_poly.type
_entity_poly.pdbx_seq_one_letter_code
_entity_poly.pdbx_strand_id
1 'polypeptide(L)'
;ILLESIVRLLQGYLKIPSSATSTAECRIRKRGGHFWVYGTPWHGLGNFALPDGAPLEKIFFIRHAEENIVTPKSGAEAASGILARVYFPSFDQFGLGHLLDICSQLTSEVPCYELGFVPDERVIDFIRNMEQA
;
A
#
# COMPACT_ATOMS: atom_id res chain seq x y z
N ILE A 1 9.39 11.30 11.98
CA ILE A 1 8.55 11.56 13.18
C ILE A 1 7.04 11.62 12.85
N LEU A 2 6.60 11.51 11.58
CA LEU A 2 5.17 11.43 11.22
C LEU A 2 4.74 10.10 10.55
N LEU A 3 5.63 9.09 10.50
CA LEU A 3 5.31 7.77 9.92
C LEU A 3 4.69 6.79 10.93
N GLU A 4 5.06 6.86 12.21
CA GLU A 4 4.57 5.91 13.22
C GLU A 4 3.08 6.06 13.51
N SER A 5 2.56 7.29 13.49
CA SER A 5 1.15 7.54 13.81
C SER A 5 0.21 6.92 12.78
N ILE A 6 0.54 7.00 11.48
CA ILE A 6 -0.28 6.45 10.39
C ILE A 6 -0.26 4.92 10.40
N VAL A 7 0.90 4.32 10.70
CA VAL A 7 1.04 2.86 10.79
C VAL A 7 0.26 2.30 11.98
N ARG A 8 0.30 2.96 13.15
CA ARG A 8 -0.54 2.58 14.31
C ARG A 8 -2.03 2.74 14.03
N LEU A 9 -2.41 3.80 13.31
CA LEU A 9 -3.78 4.08 12.92
C LEU A 9 -4.34 3.01 11.95
N LEU A 10 -3.51 2.48 11.05
CA LEU A 10 -3.91 1.42 10.13
C LEU A 10 -3.90 0.02 10.78
N GLN A 11 -2.95 -0.24 11.69
CA GLN A 11 -2.82 -1.51 12.44
C GLN A 11 -3.99 -1.79 13.39
N GLY A 12 -4.58 -0.77 14.01
CA GLY A 12 -5.73 -0.95 14.90
C GLY A 12 -7.05 -1.21 14.16
N TYR A 13 -7.15 -0.86 12.88
CA TYR A 13 -8.45 -0.57 12.27
C TYR A 13 -8.79 -1.39 11.02
N LEU A 14 -7.81 -1.99 10.31
CA LEU A 14 -8.08 -2.82 9.13
C LEU A 14 -8.38 -4.30 9.42
N LYS A 15 -8.54 -4.72 10.70
CA LYS A 15 -8.55 -6.16 11.09
C LYS A 15 -7.37 -6.94 10.47
N ILE A 16 -6.31 -6.23 10.11
CA ILE A 16 -5.03 -6.84 9.79
C ILE A 16 -4.56 -7.41 11.13
N PRO A 17 -4.32 -8.74 11.23
CA PRO A 17 -3.80 -9.30 12.47
C PRO A 17 -2.57 -8.48 12.87
N SER A 18 -2.40 -8.23 14.17
CA SER A 18 -1.34 -7.40 14.78
C SER A 18 0.10 -7.79 14.40
N SER A 19 0.23 -8.82 13.58
CA SER A 19 1.39 -9.40 12.94
C SER A 19 1.69 -8.93 11.51
N ALA A 20 0.87 -8.05 10.93
CA ALA A 20 1.12 -7.53 9.59
C ALA A 20 1.44 -6.03 9.65
N THR A 21 2.75 -5.78 9.46
CA THR A 21 3.37 -4.55 8.98
C THR A 21 3.62 -3.46 10.03
N SER A 22 4.70 -3.63 10.79
CA SER A 22 5.49 -2.53 11.35
C SER A 22 6.86 -2.50 10.67
N THR A 23 6.97 -2.08 9.40
CA THR A 23 8.26 -1.76 8.74
C THR A 23 8.05 -1.11 7.38
N ALA A 24 8.95 -0.21 7.01
CA ALA A 24 8.89 0.71 5.87
C ALA A 24 8.92 0.08 4.46
N GLU A 25 8.82 -1.24 4.34
CA GLU A 25 8.96 -1.97 3.08
C GLU A 25 8.02 -3.18 3.04
N CYS A 26 7.28 -3.33 1.94
CA CYS A 26 6.40 -4.48 1.68
C CYS A 26 6.70 -5.08 0.30
N ARG A 27 6.35 -6.35 0.10
CA ARG A 27 6.47 -7.06 -1.18
C ARG A 27 5.09 -7.35 -1.75
N ILE A 28 4.90 -7.08 -3.04
CA ILE A 28 3.65 -7.39 -3.76
C ILE A 28 3.90 -8.59 -4.69
N ARG A 29 2.99 -9.56 -4.69
CA ARG A 29 3.04 -10.74 -5.57
C ARG A 29 1.65 -11.11 -6.08
N LYS A 30 1.58 -11.59 -7.32
CA LYS A 30 0.35 -12.18 -7.87
C LYS A 30 0.28 -13.67 -7.53
N ARG A 31 -0.84 -14.13 -6.96
CA ARG A 31 -1.13 -15.52 -6.61
C ARG A 31 -2.61 -15.82 -6.87
N GLY A 32 -2.89 -16.87 -7.63
CA GLY A 32 -4.27 -17.28 -7.91
C GLY A 32 -5.11 -16.20 -8.60
N GLY A 33 -4.50 -15.39 -9.48
CA GLY A 33 -5.18 -14.31 -10.18
C GLY A 33 -5.32 -13.00 -9.40
N HIS A 34 -4.96 -12.96 -8.12
CA HIS A 34 -5.07 -11.77 -7.27
C HIS A 34 -3.69 -11.27 -6.82
N PHE A 35 -3.57 -9.98 -6.58
CA PHE A 35 -2.40 -9.39 -5.93
C PHE A 35 -2.48 -9.55 -4.42
N TRP A 36 -1.34 -9.84 -3.81
CA TRP A 36 -1.15 -10.01 -2.38
C TRP A 36 0.01 -9.15 -1.91
N VAL A 37 -0.12 -8.55 -0.74
CA VAL A 37 0.92 -7.79 -0.05
C VAL A 37 1.47 -8.59 1.13
N TYR A 38 2.79 -8.58 1.28
CA TYR A 38 3.51 -9.27 2.34
C TYR A 38 4.39 -8.25 3.06
N GLY A 39 4.37 -8.25 4.39
CA GLY A 39 5.38 -7.54 5.17
C GLY A 39 6.77 -8.10 4.87
N THR A 40 7.79 -7.26 4.95
CA THR A 40 9.17 -7.75 4.98
C THR A 40 9.44 -8.36 6.36
N PRO A 41 10.16 -9.51 6.46
CA PRO A 41 10.33 -10.25 7.70
C PRO A 41 11.39 -9.62 8.63
N TRP A 42 11.39 -8.29 8.76
CA TRP A 42 12.28 -7.58 9.67
C TRP A 42 11.67 -7.55 11.07
N HIS A 43 12.25 -8.34 11.97
CA HIS A 43 12.00 -8.39 13.41
C HIS A 43 12.29 -7.03 14.08
N GLY A 44 11.33 -6.10 14.06
CA GLY A 44 11.37 -4.92 14.91
C GLY A 44 10.84 -5.26 16.29
N LEU A 45 11.73 -5.53 17.27
CA LEU A 45 11.55 -5.64 18.74
C LEU A 45 10.32 -6.36 19.34
N GLY A 46 9.46 -6.93 18.52
CA GLY A 46 8.26 -7.63 18.90
C GLY A 46 8.09 -8.83 17.97
N ASN A 47 7.74 -9.96 18.56
CA ASN A 47 7.73 -11.28 17.94
C ASN A 47 6.53 -11.46 16.97
N PHE A 48 6.35 -10.52 16.03
CA PHE A 48 5.09 -10.26 15.31
C PHE A 48 5.19 -10.41 13.79
N ALA A 49 6.02 -11.32 13.29
CA ALA A 49 6.00 -11.67 11.86
C ALA A 49 5.06 -12.84 11.64
N LEU A 50 3.82 -12.60 11.17
CA LEU A 50 3.07 -13.68 10.52
C LEU A 50 3.56 -13.77 9.05
N PRO A 51 3.92 -14.96 8.56
CA PRO A 51 4.35 -15.16 7.17
C PRO A 51 3.22 -14.99 6.15
N ASP A 52 1.99 -14.82 6.61
CA ASP A 52 0.79 -14.80 5.78
C ASP A 52 0.58 -13.40 5.19
N GLY A 53 0.68 -13.30 3.87
CA GLY A 53 0.29 -12.07 3.16
C GLY A 53 -1.21 -11.83 3.21
N ALA A 54 -1.62 -10.61 2.85
CA ALA A 54 -3.03 -10.23 2.71
C ALA A 54 -3.36 -9.93 1.24
N PRO A 55 -4.61 -10.17 0.78
CA PRO A 55 -5.06 -9.66 -0.51
C PRO A 55 -4.88 -8.15 -0.60
N LEU A 56 -4.40 -7.66 -1.73
CA LEU A 56 -4.23 -6.23 -1.98
C LEU A 56 -5.48 -5.69 -2.67
N GLU A 57 -6.35 -5.06 -1.89
CA GLU A 57 -7.66 -4.59 -2.38
C GLU A 57 -7.61 -3.20 -3.00
N LYS A 58 -6.81 -2.29 -2.44
CA LYS A 58 -6.70 -0.89 -2.88
C LYS A 58 -5.29 -0.33 -2.61
N ILE A 59 -4.86 0.64 -3.40
CA ILE A 59 -3.62 1.39 -3.19
C ILE A 59 -3.95 2.87 -2.97
N PHE A 60 -3.45 3.44 -1.88
CA PHE A 60 -3.56 4.87 -1.59
C PHE A 60 -2.20 5.56 -1.64
N PHE A 61 -2.08 6.57 -2.50
CA PHE A 61 -0.97 7.51 -2.49
C PHE A 61 -1.32 8.65 -1.53
N ILE A 62 -0.65 8.69 -0.38
CA ILE A 62 -0.94 9.68 0.67
C ILE A 62 -0.29 11.03 0.36
N ARG A 63 -1.04 12.11 0.61
CA ARG A 63 -0.54 13.49 0.67
C ARG A 63 -1.21 14.24 1.82
N HIS A 64 -0.51 15.19 2.43
CA HIS A 64 -1.17 16.09 3.38
C HIS A 64 -2.18 16.99 2.65
N ALA A 65 -3.31 17.24 3.30
CA ALA A 65 -4.37 18.13 2.83
C ALA A 65 -5.08 18.80 4.01
N GLU A 66 -5.85 19.86 3.74
CA GLU A 66 -6.67 20.54 4.75
C GLU A 66 -7.94 19.77 5.11
N GLU A 67 -8.33 18.82 4.26
CA GLU A 67 -9.48 17.94 4.43
C GLU A 67 -9.19 16.53 3.92
N ASN A 68 -9.95 15.55 4.41
CA ASN A 68 -9.88 14.18 3.91
C ASN A 68 -10.58 14.10 2.54
N ILE A 69 -9.83 13.82 1.50
CA ILE A 69 -10.32 13.71 0.13
C ILE A 69 -9.69 12.52 -0.57
N VAL A 70 -10.49 11.79 -1.36
CA VAL A 70 -10.00 10.72 -2.20
C VAL A 70 -10.32 11.00 -3.66
N THR A 71 -9.29 10.88 -4.50
CA THR A 71 -9.39 11.03 -5.95
C THR A 71 -8.89 9.75 -6.62
N PRO A 72 -9.65 9.14 -7.56
CA PRO A 72 -9.19 7.96 -8.29
C PRO A 72 -7.93 8.28 -9.12
N LYS A 73 -7.02 7.31 -9.20
CA LYS A 73 -5.83 7.34 -10.06
C LYS A 73 -5.86 6.13 -10.96
N SER A 74 -5.58 6.32 -12.25
CA SER A 74 -5.65 5.24 -13.24
C SER A 74 -4.54 5.33 -14.28
N GLY A 75 -4.28 4.21 -14.95
CA GLY A 75 -3.32 4.14 -16.06
C GLY A 75 -1.93 4.65 -15.67
N ALA A 76 -1.36 5.51 -16.51
CA ALA A 76 0.01 6.01 -16.35
C ALA A 76 0.23 6.80 -15.04
N GLU A 77 -0.80 7.47 -14.52
CA GLU A 77 -0.68 8.23 -13.27
C GLU A 77 -0.53 7.30 -12.06
N ALA A 78 -1.31 6.21 -12.02
CA ALA A 78 -1.19 5.21 -10.97
C ALA A 78 0.13 4.44 -11.10
N ALA A 79 0.50 4.06 -12.33
CA ALA A 79 1.73 3.31 -12.60
C ALA A 79 2.98 4.11 -12.21
N SER A 80 3.03 5.40 -12.57
CA SER A 80 4.13 6.29 -12.17
C SER A 80 4.19 6.50 -10.65
N GLY A 81 3.03 6.62 -9.99
CA GLY A 81 2.94 6.66 -8.53
C GLY A 81 3.54 5.43 -7.86
N ILE A 82 3.31 4.23 -8.39
CA ILE A 82 3.90 2.99 -7.88
C ILE A 82 5.40 2.94 -8.19
N LEU A 83 5.81 3.20 -9.43
CA LEU A 83 7.21 3.16 -9.85
C LEU A 83 8.11 4.07 -8.99
N ALA A 84 7.62 5.25 -8.64
CA ALA A 84 8.32 6.19 -7.75
C ALA A 84 8.56 5.65 -6.32
N ARG A 85 7.90 4.54 -5.95
CA ARG A 85 7.91 3.92 -4.61
C ARG A 85 8.45 2.48 -4.64
N VAL A 86 8.86 1.97 -5.81
CA VAL A 86 9.46 0.64 -5.95
C VAL A 86 10.97 0.74 -5.75
N TYR A 87 11.49 -0.14 -4.90
CA TYR A 87 12.92 -0.42 -4.87
C TYR A 87 13.27 -1.38 -6.01
N PHE A 88 13.98 -0.90 -7.03
CA PHE A 88 14.45 -1.70 -8.15
C PHE A 88 15.99 -1.72 -8.17
N PRO A 89 16.64 -2.90 -8.12
CA PRO A 89 18.09 -2.97 -8.24
C PRO A 89 18.53 -2.50 -9.63
N SER A 90 19.36 -1.45 -9.69
CA SER A 90 19.72 -0.73 -10.92
C SER A 90 20.59 -1.51 -11.92
N PHE A 91 21.00 -2.76 -11.61
CA PHE A 91 21.92 -3.56 -12.41
C PHE A 91 21.24 -4.54 -13.38
N ASP A 92 19.92 -4.65 -13.39
CA ASP A 92 19.19 -5.59 -14.25
C ASP A 92 18.34 -4.86 -15.30
N GLN A 93 18.91 -4.61 -16.47
CA GLN A 93 18.18 -3.99 -17.60
C GLN A 93 17.04 -4.88 -18.13
N PHE A 94 17.11 -6.20 -17.94
CA PHE A 94 16.02 -7.12 -18.31
C PHE A 94 14.85 -7.05 -17.31
N GLY A 95 15.11 -6.63 -16.07
CA GLY A 95 14.09 -6.50 -15.03
C GLY A 95 13.15 -5.30 -15.19
N LEU A 96 13.54 -4.25 -15.92
CA LEU A 96 12.73 -3.02 -16.05
C LEU A 96 11.43 -3.26 -16.84
N GLY A 97 11.49 -3.98 -17.96
CA GLY A 97 10.29 -4.31 -18.73
C GLY A 97 9.28 -5.11 -17.90
N HIS A 98 9.78 -6.10 -17.15
CA HIS A 98 8.95 -6.89 -16.24
C HIS A 98 8.36 -6.03 -15.10
N LEU A 99 9.13 -5.08 -14.55
CA LEU A 99 8.60 -4.14 -13.56
C LEU A 99 7.45 -3.31 -14.12
N LEU A 100 7.61 -2.76 -15.34
CA LEU A 100 6.56 -1.98 -16.00
C LEU A 100 5.31 -2.82 -16.26
N ASP A 101 5.47 -4.07 -16.70
CA ASP A 101 4.36 -5.00 -16.90
C ASP A 101 3.62 -5.31 -15.60
N ILE A 102 4.35 -5.54 -14.50
CA ILE A 102 3.76 -5.75 -13.17
C ILE A 102 3.00 -4.49 -12.72
N CYS A 103 3.57 -3.30 -12.87
CA CYS A 103 2.90 -2.05 -12.51
C CYS A 103 1.63 -1.83 -13.34
N SER A 104 1.68 -2.12 -14.64
CA SER A 104 0.51 -2.04 -15.51
C SER A 104 -0.59 -3.00 -15.07
N GLN A 105 -0.27 -4.28 -14.84
CA GLN A 105 -1.24 -5.28 -14.37
C GLN A 105 -1.81 -4.93 -12.99
N LEU A 106 -0.95 -4.48 -12.08
CA LEU A 106 -1.35 -4.08 -10.74
C LEU A 106 -2.37 -2.94 -10.79
N THR A 107 -2.09 -1.90 -11.57
CA THR A 107 -2.97 -0.73 -11.68
C THR A 107 -4.24 -0.97 -12.49
N SER A 108 -4.30 -2.04 -13.30
CA SER A 108 -5.52 -2.44 -13.99
C SER A 108 -6.43 -3.32 -13.13
N GLU A 109 -5.89 -4.03 -12.14
CA GLU A 109 -6.62 -4.99 -11.31
C GLU A 109 -6.91 -4.47 -9.90
N VAL A 110 -6.09 -3.56 -9.39
CA VAL A 110 -6.22 -2.97 -8.06
C VAL A 110 -6.56 -1.48 -8.19
N PRO A 111 -7.71 -1.03 -7.65
CA PRO A 111 -8.07 0.37 -7.60
C PRO A 111 -7.01 1.21 -6.88
N CYS A 112 -6.60 2.29 -7.54
CA CYS A 112 -5.61 3.23 -7.03
C CYS A 112 -6.27 4.59 -6.75
N TYR A 113 -5.84 5.24 -5.67
CA TYR A 113 -6.37 6.51 -5.22
C TYR A 113 -5.27 7.42 -4.71
N GLU A 114 -5.44 8.71 -4.86
CA GLU A 114 -4.74 9.69 -4.03
C GLU A 114 -5.60 10.00 -2.81
N LEU A 115 -5.01 9.92 -1.62
CA LEU A 115 -5.63 10.28 -0.35
C LEU A 115 -4.98 11.56 0.17
N GLY A 116 -5.70 12.67 0.03
CA GLY A 116 -5.44 13.86 0.83
C GLY A 116 -5.94 13.62 2.24
N PHE A 117 -5.08 13.77 3.26
CA PHE A 117 -5.47 13.55 4.65
C PHE A 117 -5.05 14.65 5.60
N VAL A 118 -5.93 14.89 6.58
CA VAL A 118 -5.62 15.54 7.84
C VAL A 118 -5.05 14.48 8.78
N PRO A 119 -3.90 14.68 9.45
CA PRO A 119 -3.23 13.66 10.26
C PRO A 119 -3.91 13.46 11.63
N ASP A 120 -5.20 13.12 11.61
CA ASP A 120 -6.00 12.76 12.77
C ASP A 120 -6.79 11.46 12.54
N GLU A 121 -7.49 10.99 13.56
CA GLU A 121 -8.17 9.68 13.54
C GLU A 121 -9.33 9.62 12.52
N ARG A 122 -9.88 10.77 12.11
CA ARG A 122 -11.05 10.84 11.22
C ARG A 122 -10.76 10.30 9.82
N VAL A 123 -9.48 10.25 9.41
CA VAL A 123 -9.09 9.66 8.13
C VAL A 123 -9.44 8.16 8.04
N ILE A 124 -9.46 7.44 9.16
CA ILE A 124 -9.81 6.01 9.16
C ILE A 124 -11.29 5.81 8.85
N ASP A 125 -12.16 6.55 9.54
CA ASP A 125 -13.59 6.45 9.30
C ASP A 125 -13.94 6.89 7.87
N PHE A 126 -13.22 7.89 7.36
CA PHE A 126 -13.33 8.30 5.96
C PHE A 126 -13.02 7.16 4.98
N ILE A 127 -11.91 6.44 5.17
CA ILE A 127 -11.53 5.30 4.31
C ILE A 127 -12.55 4.15 4.44
N ARG A 128 -13.01 3.83 5.66
CA ARG A 128 -13.98 2.74 5.88
C ARG A 128 -15.34 2.99 5.24
N ASN A 129 -15.80 4.24 5.27
CA ASN A 129 -17.06 4.60 4.66
C ASN A 129 -17.01 4.47 3.13
N MET A 130 -15.83 4.52 2.51
CA MET A 130 -15.65 4.21 1.10
C MET A 130 -15.74 2.71 0.77
N GLU A 131 -15.60 1.81 1.74
CA GLU A 131 -15.72 0.36 1.52
C GLU A 131 -17.18 -0.13 1.50
N GLN A 132 -18.11 0.68 2.03
CA GLN A 132 -19.52 0.31 2.19
C GLN A 132 -20.45 0.88 1.10
N ALA A 133 -19.89 1.55 0.10
CA ALA A 133 -20.60 2.15 -1.04
C ALA A 133 -20.24 1.43 -2.34
#